data_AF-A0AAU3BSH3-F1
#
_entry.id   AF-A0AAU3BSH3-F1
#
_cell.length_a   1.000
_cell.length_b   1.000
_cell.length_c   1.000
_cell.angle_alpha   90.00
_cell.angle_beta   90.00
_cell.angle_gamma   90.00
#
_symmetry.space_group_name_H-M   'P 1'
#
loop_
_entity.id
_entity.type
_entity.pdbx_description
1 polymer ?
#
loop_
_entity_poly.entity_id
_entity_poly.type
_entity_poly.pdbx_seq_one_letter_code
_entity_poly.pdbx_strand_id
1 'polypeptide(L)'
;MPNTPERPRRVRVDPDGPLLVEGPVEVIGKDGSVAVSRRFTVAICTCRRSRTYPWCDTSHRRRVKPDGGPGGPAGSPADRGPEPGDEAGQAAGPKGVE
;
A
#
# COMPACT_ATOMS: atom_id res chain seq x y z
N MET A 1 -26.82 -10.32 -37.60
CA MET A 1 -25.37 -10.05 -37.73
C MET A 1 -24.72 -10.20 -36.38
N PRO A 2 -23.70 -11.05 -36.17
CA PRO A 2 -22.90 -10.92 -34.97
C PRO A 2 -22.14 -9.59 -35.07
N ASN A 3 -22.46 -8.66 -34.17
CA ASN A 3 -21.71 -7.44 -33.93
C ASN A 3 -20.39 -7.81 -33.22
N THR A 4 -19.58 -8.66 -33.86
CA THR A 4 -18.29 -9.04 -33.33
C THR A 4 -17.30 -8.00 -33.81
N PRO A 5 -16.81 -7.10 -32.94
CA PRO A 5 -15.75 -6.20 -33.36
C PRO A 5 -14.54 -7.02 -33.82
N GLU A 6 -13.86 -6.56 -34.87
CA GLU A 6 -12.68 -7.25 -35.45
C GLU A 6 -11.61 -7.56 -34.39
N ARG A 7 -11.61 -6.80 -33.30
CA ARG A 7 -10.81 -7.06 -32.10
C ARG A 7 -11.68 -6.96 -30.84
N PRO A 8 -11.63 -7.95 -29.93
CA PRO A 8 -12.29 -7.82 -28.63
C PRO A 8 -11.82 -6.58 -27.88
N ARG A 9 -12.73 -5.90 -27.19
CA ARG A 9 -12.36 -4.79 -26.31
C ARG A 9 -11.64 -5.30 -25.09
N ARG A 10 -10.50 -4.70 -24.77
CA ARG A 10 -9.72 -5.12 -23.62
C ARG A 10 -10.28 -4.53 -22.33
N VAL A 11 -10.52 -5.40 -21.36
CA VAL A 11 -10.78 -5.05 -19.97
C VAL A 11 -9.69 -5.69 -19.11
N ARG A 12 -9.08 -4.91 -18.22
CA ARG A 12 -8.18 -5.43 -17.18
C ARG A 12 -8.81 -5.21 -15.82
N VAL A 13 -8.79 -6.26 -15.01
CA VAL A 13 -9.24 -6.22 -13.63
C VAL A 13 -8.03 -5.97 -12.76
N ASP A 14 -8.06 -4.88 -11.99
CA ASP A 14 -7.13 -4.66 -10.89
C ASP A 14 -7.81 -5.15 -9.59
N PRO A 15 -7.28 -6.19 -8.91
CA PRO A 15 -7.95 -6.78 -7.75
C PRO A 15 -8.27 -5.78 -6.63
N ASP A 16 -7.39 -4.80 -6.41
CA ASP A 16 -7.53 -3.77 -5.38
C ASP A 16 -7.89 -2.38 -5.97
N GLY A 17 -8.22 -2.37 -7.25
CA GLY A 17 -8.27 -1.16 -8.06
C GLY A 17 -9.45 -1.13 -9.03
N PRO A 18 -9.40 -0.22 -10.01
CA PRO A 18 -10.47 -0.04 -10.97
C PRO A 18 -10.49 -1.12 -12.05
N LEU A 19 -11.61 -1.21 -12.78
CA LEU A 19 -11.62 -1.88 -14.08
C LEU A 19 -11.03 -0.93 -15.12
N LEU A 20 -9.95 -1.33 -15.77
CA LEU A 20 -9.36 -0.58 -16.88
C LEU A 20 -9.97 -1.06 -18.19
N VAL A 21 -10.70 -0.19 -18.87
CA VAL A 21 -11.41 -0.49 -20.12
C VAL A 21 -10.80 0.32 -21.26
N GLU A 22 -10.57 -0.33 -22.39
CA GLU A 22 -10.24 0.35 -23.65
C GLU A 22 -11.44 1.19 -24.11
N GLY A 23 -11.26 2.50 -24.19
CA GLY A 23 -12.33 3.43 -24.53
C GLY A 23 -12.47 3.72 -26.02
N PRO A 24 -13.42 4.58 -26.41
CA PRO A 24 -14.35 5.32 -25.53
C PRO A 24 -15.38 4.41 -24.85
N VAL A 25 -15.90 4.83 -23.70
CA VAL A 25 -16.93 4.07 -22.95
C VAL A 25 -18.11 4.93 -22.55
N GLU A 26 -19.28 4.33 -22.58
CA GLU A 26 -20.51 4.81 -21.95
C GLU A 26 -20.82 3.89 -20.77
N VAL A 27 -21.12 4.49 -19.60
CA VAL A 27 -21.50 3.76 -18.39
C VAL A 27 -22.90 4.16 -17.99
N ILE A 28 -23.79 3.18 -17.87
CA ILE A 28 -25.17 3.34 -17.41
C ILE A 28 -25.23 2.97 -15.93
N GLY A 29 -25.61 3.94 -15.09
CA GLY A 29 -25.82 3.78 -13.66
C GLY A 29 -27.12 3.02 -13.35
N LYS A 30 -27.25 2.55 -12.10
CA LYS A 30 -28.46 1.85 -11.63
C LYS A 30 -29.72 2.74 -11.68
N ASP A 31 -29.53 4.04 -11.54
CA ASP A 31 -30.56 5.08 -11.63
C ASP A 31 -30.86 5.50 -13.08
N GLY A 32 -30.23 4.87 -14.07
CA GLY A 32 -30.34 5.24 -15.47
C GLY A 32 -29.47 6.44 -15.87
N SER A 33 -28.65 7.00 -14.97
CA SER A 33 -27.69 8.04 -15.33
C SER A 33 -26.67 7.53 -16.34
N VAL A 34 -26.30 8.37 -17.30
CA VAL A 34 -25.33 8.03 -18.34
C VAL A 34 -24.09 8.89 -18.19
N ALA A 35 -22.92 8.25 -18.06
CA ALA A 35 -21.63 8.91 -18.00
C ALA A 35 -20.75 8.45 -19.18
N VAL A 36 -20.22 9.41 -19.93
CA VAL A 36 -19.41 9.14 -21.13
C VAL A 36 -17.96 9.59 -20.90
N SER A 37 -17.00 8.73 -21.26
CA SER A 37 -15.59 9.06 -21.32
C SER A 37 -15.05 8.77 -22.71
N ARG A 38 -14.43 9.79 -23.33
CA ARG A 38 -13.80 9.70 -24.65
C ARG A 38 -12.31 9.33 -24.60
N ARG A 39 -11.77 9.01 -23.43
CA ARG A 39 -10.36 8.62 -23.27
C ARG A 39 -10.12 7.23 -23.86
N PHE A 40 -8.92 7.01 -24.40
CA PHE A 40 -8.51 5.69 -24.93
C PHE A 40 -8.40 4.60 -23.87
N THR A 41 -8.21 4.97 -22.60
CA THR A 41 -8.28 4.07 -21.46
C THR A 41 -9.06 4.73 -20.33
N VAL A 42 -10.02 3.98 -19.78
CA VAL A 42 -10.95 4.47 -18.78
C VAL A 42 -10.88 3.58 -17.55
N ALA A 43 -10.76 4.20 -16.37
CA ALA A 43 -10.75 3.49 -15.10
C ALA A 43 -12.13 3.61 -14.45
N ILE A 44 -12.87 2.50 -14.39
CA ILE A 44 -14.20 2.41 -13.76
C ILE A 44 -14.04 2.01 -12.29
N CYS A 45 -14.68 2.77 -11.40
CA CYS A 45 -14.62 2.54 -9.97
C CYS A 45 -15.41 1.28 -9.58
N THR A 46 -14.72 0.34 -8.92
CA THR A 46 -15.31 -0.86 -8.31
C THR A 46 -15.52 -0.70 -6.81
N CYS A 47 -14.73 0.14 -6.14
CA CYS A 47 -14.74 0.28 -4.68
C CYS A 47 -15.83 1.21 -4.11
N ARG A 48 -16.59 1.91 -4.97
CA ARG A 48 -17.67 2.86 -4.60
C ARG A 48 -17.28 4.02 -3.68
N ARG A 49 -15.98 4.28 -3.49
CA ARG A 49 -15.46 5.42 -2.70
C ARG A 49 -15.17 6.67 -3.53
N SER A 50 -15.30 6.59 -4.86
CA SER A 50 -15.01 7.71 -5.76
C SER A 50 -16.02 8.85 -5.58
N ARG A 51 -15.51 10.08 -5.54
CA ARG A 51 -16.32 11.30 -5.56
C ARG A 51 -16.84 11.65 -6.95
N THR A 52 -16.27 11.03 -7.98
CA THR A 52 -16.66 11.21 -9.39
C THR A 52 -17.14 9.88 -9.97
N TYR A 53 -17.86 9.09 -9.18
CA TYR A 53 -18.46 7.84 -9.63
C TYR A 53 -19.26 8.09 -10.93
N PRO A 54 -19.10 7.27 -12.00
CA PRO A 54 -18.49 5.94 -12.03
C PRO A 54 -16.97 5.90 -12.26
N TRP A 55 -16.29 7.04 -12.37
CA TRP A 55 -14.86 7.08 -12.67
C TRP A 55 -14.00 6.86 -11.44
N CYS A 56 -12.86 6.18 -11.59
CA CYS A 56 -11.90 6.04 -10.50
C CYS A 56 -11.11 7.33 -10.30
N ASP A 57 -11.13 7.86 -9.08
CA ASP A 57 -10.39 9.06 -8.64
C ASP A 57 -9.25 8.69 -7.66
N THR A 58 -8.79 7.44 -7.69
CA THR A 58 -7.80 6.86 -6.76
C THR A 58 -8.24 6.66 -5.30
N SER A 59 -9.50 6.94 -4.96
CA SER A 59 -10.05 6.69 -3.60
C SER A 59 -10.03 5.22 -3.15
N HIS A 60 -9.69 4.29 -4.05
CA HIS A 60 -9.49 2.88 -3.70
C HIS A 60 -8.24 2.64 -2.83
N ARG A 61 -7.23 3.51 -2.94
CA ARG A 61 -5.97 3.35 -2.21
C ARG A 61 -6.21 3.50 -0.71
N ARG A 62 -5.68 2.57 0.10
CA ARG A 62 -5.66 2.74 1.56
C ARG A 62 -4.80 3.94 1.90
N ARG A 63 -5.32 4.84 2.75
CA ARG A 63 -4.49 5.88 3.38
C ARG A 63 -3.69 5.19 4.48
N VAL A 64 -2.42 4.88 4.21
CA VAL A 64 -1.50 4.49 5.26
C VAL A 64 -1.12 5.77 5.97
N LYS A 65 -1.50 5.90 7.24
CA LYS A 65 -1.00 6.97 8.09
C LYS A 65 0.48 6.60 8.35
N PRO A 66 1.47 7.48 8.06
CA PRO A 66 2.82 7.20 8.53
C PRO A 66 2.73 7.05 10.05
N ASP A 67 3.26 5.96 10.59
CA ASP A 67 3.20 5.64 12.02
C ASP A 67 3.80 6.80 12.83
N GLY A 68 2.92 7.60 13.44
CA GLY A 68 3.27 8.71 14.31
C GLY A 68 3.43 8.23 15.75
N GLY A 69 4.45 7.41 16.02
CA GLY A 69 4.83 7.01 17.38
C GLY A 69 6.31 6.56 17.44
N PRO A 70 7.06 6.89 18.51
CA PRO A 70 8.43 6.43 18.67
C PRO A 70 8.39 4.96 19.10
N GLY A 71 8.43 4.08 18.11
CA GLY A 71 8.41 2.64 18.30
C GLY A 71 8.95 1.95 17.05
N GLY A 72 10.17 2.34 16.64
CA GLY A 72 10.89 1.58 15.63
C GLY A 72 11.10 0.14 16.10
N PRO A 73 11.18 -0.84 15.18
CA PRO A 73 11.44 -2.22 15.59
C PRO A 73 12.77 -2.25 16.34
N ALA A 74 12.79 -2.93 17.49
CA ALA A 74 14.01 -3.24 18.20
C ALA A 74 15.00 -3.84 17.19
N GLY A 75 16.14 -3.16 17.01
CA GLY A 75 17.21 -3.63 16.13
C GLY A 75 17.57 -5.07 16.46
N SER A 76 17.90 -5.84 15.44
CA SER A 76 18.40 -7.20 15.60
C SER A 76 19.60 -7.24 16.57
N PRO A 77 19.80 -8.32 17.35
CA PRO A 77 20.86 -8.42 18.36
C PRO A 77 22.31 -8.36 17.81
N ALA A 78 22.49 -8.16 16.51
CA ALA A 78 23.79 -8.07 15.84
C ALA A 78 24.48 -6.70 15.98
N ASP A 79 23.77 -5.66 16.46
CA ASP A 79 24.32 -4.30 16.62
C ASP A 79 24.82 -4.01 18.05
N ARG A 80 24.90 -5.02 18.93
CA ARG A 80 25.42 -4.84 20.29
C ARG A 80 26.95 -4.89 20.25
N GLY A 81 27.58 -3.73 20.04
CA GLY A 81 29.03 -3.55 20.20
C GLY A 81 29.48 -3.84 21.65
N PRO A 82 30.77 -4.16 21.88
CA PRO A 82 31.27 -4.50 23.21
C PRO A 82 31.32 -3.27 24.14
N GLU A 83 30.77 -3.44 25.34
CA GLU A 83 30.81 -2.45 26.43
C GLU A 83 32.27 -2.22 26.88
N PRO A 84 32.72 -0.98 27.14
CA PRO A 84 34.02 -0.73 27.75
C PRO A 84 34.04 -1.19 29.21
N GLY A 85 35.04 -1.99 29.56
CA GLY A 85 35.22 -2.56 30.90
C GLY A 85 35.68 -1.52 31.93
N ASP A 86 35.04 -1.55 33.09
CA ASP A 86 35.50 -0.86 34.30
C ASP A 86 36.38 -1.84 35.09
N GLU A 87 37.70 -1.76 34.91
CA GLU A 87 38.68 -2.46 35.74
C GLU A 87 38.88 -1.71 37.06
N ALA A 88 38.09 -2.07 38.08
CA ALA A 88 38.40 -1.78 39.47
C ALA A 88 38.97 -3.03 40.14
N GLY A 89 40.30 -3.10 40.19
CA GLY A 89 41.02 -4.18 40.84
C GLY A 89 40.90 -4.15 42.36
N GLN A 90 40.82 -5.31 43.00
CA GLN A 90 41.29 -5.51 44.36
C GLN A 90 41.54 -6.99 44.68
N ALA A 91 42.80 -7.35 44.84
CA ALA A 91 43.23 -8.50 45.62
C ALA A 91 44.57 -8.17 46.30
N ALA A 92 44.51 -7.89 47.60
CA ALA A 92 45.67 -7.94 48.50
C ALA A 92 45.34 -8.97 49.58
N GLY A 93 46.23 -9.95 49.72
CA GLY A 93 45.98 -11.22 50.41
C GLY A 93 46.13 -11.21 51.93
N PRO A 94 45.97 -12.38 52.58
CA PRO A 94 46.11 -12.54 54.03
C PRO A 94 47.49 -13.09 54.43
N LYS A 95 48.11 -12.58 55.51
CA LYS A 95 49.05 -13.21 56.51
C LYS A 95 49.22 -12.22 57.69
N GLY A 96 49.37 -12.55 58.98
CA GLY A 96 49.50 -13.78 59.78
C GLY A 96 49.47 -13.36 61.29
N VAL A 97 48.91 -14.20 62.17
CA VAL A 97 49.54 -14.89 63.34
C VAL A 97 50.38 -14.01 64.31
N GLU A 98 49.91 -13.94 65.57
CA GLU A 98 50.73 -13.86 66.79
C GLU A 98 50.69 -15.22 67.50
#